data_AF-A0A1X4HV05-F1
#
_entry.id   AF-A0A1X4HV05-F1
#
_cell.length_a   1.000
_cell.length_b   1.000
_cell.length_c   1.000
_cell.angle_alpha   90.00
_cell.angle_beta   90.00
_cell.angle_gamma   90.00
#
_symmetry.space_group_name_H-M   'P 1'
#
loop_
_entity.id
_entity.type
_entity.pdbx_description
1 polymer ?
#
loop_
_entity_poly.entity_id
_entity_poly.type
_entity_poly.pdbx_seq_one_letter_code
_entity_poly.pdbx_strand_id
1 'polypeptide(L)'
;RGGDEVLDRLALRPADGRPLVVVVRDAARYGWMTRALTGLVRRRPDALVVEMGVPAGERPGAVYLATHGATRVSGIAAAEVLTGRTGPS
;
A
#
# COMPACT_ATOMS: atom_id res chain seq x y z
N ARG A 1 18.78 -1.09 7.59
CA ARG A 1 19.38 -2.35 7.05
C ARG A 1 18.47 -3.54 7.32
N GLY A 2 18.16 -3.92 8.57
CA GLY A 2 17.26 -5.08 8.82
C GLY A 2 15.81 -4.95 8.31
N GLY A 3 15.25 -3.74 8.26
CA GLY A 3 13.88 -3.53 7.76
C GLY A 3 13.68 -3.92 6.29
N ASP A 4 14.67 -3.65 5.44
CA ASP A 4 14.58 -3.96 4.01
C ASP A 4 14.66 -5.46 3.74
N GLU A 5 15.48 -6.20 4.51
CA GLU A 5 15.57 -7.66 4.46
C GLU A 5 14.26 -8.33 4.94
N VAL A 6 13.61 -7.75 5.94
CA VAL A 6 12.31 -8.23 6.42
C VAL A 6 11.25 -8.04 5.33
N LEU A 7 11.19 -6.86 4.71
CA LEU A 7 10.23 -6.58 3.63
C LEU A 7 10.50 -7.40 2.37
N ASP A 8 11.77 -7.66 2.06
CA ASP A 8 12.16 -8.57 0.99
C ASP A 8 11.55 -9.97 1.20
N ARG A 9 11.76 -10.53 2.39
CA ARG A 9 11.31 -11.87 2.75
C ARG A 9 9.80 -12.00 2.86
N LEU A 10 9.14 -10.99 3.44
CA LEU A 10 7.72 -11.08 3.79
C LEU A 10 6.78 -10.49 2.74
N ALA A 11 7.26 -9.57 1.90
CA ALA A 11 6.42 -8.91 0.90
C ALA A 11 6.91 -9.19 -0.53
N LEU A 12 8.18 -8.91 -0.84
CA LEU A 12 8.64 -8.90 -2.24
C LEU A 12 8.81 -10.29 -2.84
N ARG A 13 9.51 -11.20 -2.15
CA ARG A 13 9.66 -12.59 -2.62
C ARG A 13 8.31 -13.32 -2.71
N PRO A 14 7.42 -13.25 -1.70
CA PRO A 14 6.11 -13.88 -1.79
C PRO A 14 5.21 -13.27 -2.88
N ALA A 15 5.44 -12.02 -3.27
CA ALA A 15 4.68 -11.33 -4.31
C ALA A 15 5.24 -11.50 -5.73
N ASP A 16 6.26 -12.35 -5.93
CA ASP A 16 6.78 -12.63 -7.26
C ASP A 16 5.71 -13.27 -8.16
N GLY A 17 5.61 -12.81 -9.40
CA GLY A 17 4.58 -13.23 -10.34
C GLY A 17 3.12 -12.85 -9.99
N ARG A 18 2.89 -12.03 -8.96
CA ARG A 18 1.53 -11.59 -8.56
C ARG A 18 1.46 -10.09 -8.27
N PRO A 19 0.26 -9.48 -8.37
CA PRO A 19 0.06 -8.09 -7.97
C PRO A 19 0.43 -7.87 -6.49
N LEU A 20 1.10 -6.76 -6.21
CA LEU A 20 1.42 -6.30 -4.86
C LEU A 20 0.58 -5.08 -4.51
N VAL A 21 -0.19 -5.18 -3.43
CA VAL A 21 -0.93 -4.07 -2.84
C VAL A 21 -0.28 -3.72 -1.49
N VAL A 22 0.20 -2.49 -1.36
CA VAL A 22 0.82 -1.97 -0.13
C VAL A 22 -0.16 -1.04 0.57
N VAL A 23 -0.67 -1.49 1.71
CA VAL A 23 -1.59 -0.69 2.54
C VAL A 23 -0.78 0.01 3.63
N VAL A 24 -0.93 1.33 3.73
CA VAL A 24 -0.27 2.17 4.74
C VAL A 24 -1.30 2.99 5.49
N ARG A 25 -0.91 3.50 6.66
CA ARG A 25 -1.75 4.39 7.46
C ARG A 25 -0.94 5.58 7.93
N ASP A 26 -1.33 6.75 7.45
CA ASP A 26 -0.69 8.03 7.72
C ASP A 26 0.83 7.99 7.44
N ALA A 27 1.23 7.45 6.26
CA ALA A 27 2.64 7.16 5.99
C ALA A 27 3.56 8.38 6.14
N ALA A 28 3.05 9.56 5.76
CA ALA A 28 3.76 10.83 5.87
C ALA A 28 4.05 11.26 7.31
N ARG A 29 3.27 10.78 8.30
CA ARG A 29 3.50 11.06 9.73
C ARG A 29 4.65 10.25 10.31
N TYR A 30 5.01 9.14 9.67
CA TYR A 30 5.98 8.19 10.19
C TYR A 30 7.12 7.98 9.18
N GLY A 31 8.25 8.63 9.43
CA GLY A 31 9.40 8.57 8.51
C GLY A 31 9.92 7.15 8.23
N TRP A 32 9.74 6.20 9.16
CA TRP A 32 10.07 4.79 8.91
C TRP A 32 9.14 4.14 7.88
N MET A 33 7.85 4.49 7.90
CA MET A 33 6.83 3.95 6.99
C MET A 33 7.01 4.55 5.60
N THR A 34 7.27 5.85 5.51
CA THR A 34 7.63 6.52 4.25
C THR A 34 8.85 5.83 3.60
N ARG A 35 9.91 5.54 4.38
CA ARG A 35 11.09 4.84 3.87
C ARG A 35 10.78 3.42 3.41
N ALA A 36 10.01 2.66 4.19
CA ALA A 36 9.59 1.31 3.83
C ALA A 36 8.74 1.28 2.55
N LEU A 37 7.74 2.17 2.44
CA LEU A 37 6.90 2.32 1.26
C LEU A 37 7.73 2.68 0.03
N THR A 38 8.64 3.66 0.17
CA THR A 38 9.55 4.05 -0.91
C THR A 38 10.44 2.88 -1.36
N GLY A 39 10.98 2.11 -0.41
CA GLY A 39 11.80 0.93 -0.71
C GLY A 39 11.02 -0.15 -1.46
N LEU A 40 9.78 -0.44 -1.03
CA LEU A 40 8.89 -1.39 -1.71
C LEU A 40 8.57 -0.93 -3.13
N VAL A 41 8.11 0.31 -3.31
CA VAL A 41 7.72 0.85 -4.63
C VAL A 41 8.92 0.96 -5.57
N ARG A 42 10.12 1.31 -5.09
CA ARG A 42 11.31 1.31 -5.95
C ARG A 42 11.64 -0.07 -6.52
N ARG A 43 11.38 -1.13 -5.75
CA ARG A 43 11.62 -2.53 -6.18
C ARG A 43 10.45 -3.12 -6.97
N ARG A 44 9.24 -2.59 -6.76
CA ARG A 44 8.00 -2.96 -7.46
C ARG A 44 7.27 -1.69 -7.89
N PRO A 45 7.73 -1.02 -8.97
CA PRO A 45 7.08 0.22 -9.44
C PRO A 45 5.64 -0.02 -9.91
N ASP A 46 5.28 -1.27 -10.20
CA ASP A 46 3.94 -1.75 -10.53
C ASP A 46 3.03 -1.92 -9.29
N ALA A 47 3.54 -1.74 -8.07
CA ALA A 47 2.75 -1.89 -6.85
C ALA A 47 1.63 -0.84 -6.76
N LEU A 48 0.48 -1.28 -6.24
CA LEU A 48 -0.64 -0.41 -5.91
C LEU A 48 -0.54 -0.02 -4.43
N VAL A 49 -0.75 1.26 -4.14
CA VAL A 49 -0.66 1.80 -2.79
C VAL A 49 -2.05 2.21 -2.31
N VAL A 50 -2.42 1.76 -1.11
CA VAL A 50 -3.64 2.18 -0.41
C VAL A 50 -3.23 2.97 0.82
N GLU A 51 -3.49 4.27 0.83
CA GLU A 51 -3.29 5.13 2.00
C GLU A 51 -4.59 5.23 2.81
N MET A 52 -4.51 4.69 4.02
CA MET A 52 -5.57 4.71 5.01
C MET A 52 -5.30 5.72 6.11
N GLY A 53 -5.66 6.98 5.90
CA GLY A 53 -5.42 8.04 6.87
C GLY A 53 -5.55 9.39 6.22
N VAL A 54 -4.72 10.35 6.65
CA VAL A 54 -4.62 11.66 6.03
C VAL A 54 -3.51 11.61 4.97
N PRO A 55 -3.85 11.60 3.66
CA PRO A 55 -2.84 11.63 2.61
C PRO A 55 -2.09 12.96 2.63
N ALA A 56 -0.77 12.90 2.55
CA ALA A 56 0.10 14.06 2.45
C ALA A 56 1.38 13.70 1.69
N GLY A 57 1.94 14.65 0.93
CA GLY A 57 3.18 14.45 0.18
C GLY A 57 3.01 13.65 -1.11
N GLU A 58 4.03 12.87 -1.45
CA GLU A 58 4.11 12.09 -2.69
C GLU A 58 3.08 10.95 -2.74
N ARG A 59 2.68 10.58 -3.96
CA ARG A 59 1.72 9.50 -4.25
C ARG A 59 2.45 8.39 -5.03
N PRO A 60 3.22 7.52 -4.35
CA PRO A 60 4.05 6.53 -5.01
C PRO A 60 3.23 5.32 -5.50
N GLY A 61 3.82 4.54 -6.41
CA GLY A 61 3.22 3.34 -7.00
C GLY A 61 2.58 3.59 -8.36
N ALA A 62 2.15 2.51 -9.02
CA ALA A 62 1.43 2.60 -10.30
C ALA A 62 0.01 3.16 -10.11
N VAL A 63 -0.60 2.88 -8.96
CA VAL A 63 -1.90 3.40 -8.53
C VAL A 63 -1.81 3.80 -7.07
N TYR A 64 -2.36 4.97 -6.72
CA TYR A 64 -2.46 5.44 -5.34
C TYR A 64 -3.92 5.72 -4.98
N LEU A 65 -4.46 4.93 -4.07
CA LEU A 65 -5.83 5.03 -3.56
C LEU A 65 -5.82 5.59 -2.14
N ALA A 66 -6.47 6.72 -1.91
CA ALA A 66 -6.62 7.30 -0.57
C ALA A 66 -8.04 7.05 -0.05
N THR A 67 -8.16 6.37 1.08
CA THR A 67 -9.47 6.06 1.70
C THR A 67 -9.95 7.17 2.65
N HIS A 68 -9.12 8.16 2.96
CA HIS A 68 -9.40 9.28 3.87
C HIS A 68 -9.85 8.85 5.28
N GLY A 69 -9.53 7.61 5.67
CA GLY A 69 -9.90 7.02 6.94
C GLY A 69 -9.49 5.56 7.02
N ALA A 70 -9.38 5.03 8.24
CA ALA A 70 -8.92 3.66 8.50
C ALA A 70 -10.04 2.78 9.09
N THR A 71 -11.28 3.00 8.63
CA THR A 71 -12.44 2.23 9.11
C THR A 71 -12.54 0.90 8.36
N ARG A 72 -13.22 -0.09 8.96
CA ARG A 72 -13.52 -1.36 8.29
C ARG A 72 -14.21 -1.16 6.94
N VAL A 73 -15.21 -0.29 6.88
CA VAL A 73 -15.96 0.01 5.64
C VAL A 73 -15.03 0.57 4.58
N SER A 74 -14.13 1.48 4.94
CA SER A 74 -13.17 2.05 3.99
C SER A 74 -12.18 1.01 3.43
N GLY A 75 -11.78 0.02 4.25
CA GLY A 75 -10.94 -1.09 3.79
C GLY A 75 -11.67 -2.04 2.84
N ILE A 76 -12.94 -2.32 3.12
CA ILE A 76 -13.80 -3.13 2.23
C ILE A 76 -13.97 -2.42 0.88
N ALA A 77 -14.35 -1.13 0.90
CA ALA A 77 -14.51 -0.35 -0.32
C ALA A 77 -13.22 -0.29 -1.15
N ALA A 78 -12.06 -0.16 -0.51
CA ALA A 78 -10.77 -0.21 -1.21
C ALA A 78 -10.55 -1.58 -1.89
N ALA A 79 -10.83 -2.68 -1.19
CA ALA A 79 -10.71 -4.03 -1.75
C ALA A 79 -11.69 -4.27 -2.91
N GLU A 80 -12.92 -3.80 -2.79
CA GLU A 80 -13.95 -3.83 -3.82
C GLU A 80 -13.47 -3.12 -5.10
N VAL A 81 -13.02 -1.87 -4.97
CA VAL A 81 -12.45 -1.10 -6.08
C VAL A 81 -11.27 -1.82 -6.73
N LEU A 82 -10.33 -2.34 -5.94
CA LEU A 82 -9.14 -3.02 -6.46
C LEU A 82 -9.45 -4.34 -7.16
N THR A 83 -10.55 -5.00 -6.80
CA THR A 83 -10.97 -6.28 -7.39
C THR A 83 -12.03 -6.14 -8.47
N GLY A 84 -12.39 -4.91 -8.85
CA GLY A 84 -13.45 -4.66 -9.83
C GLY A 84 -14.84 -5.12 -9.37
N ARG A 85 -15.04 -5.25 -8.05
CA ARG A 85 -16.33 -5.59 -7.45
C ARG A 85 -17.01 -4.31 -7.00
N THR A 86 -18.23 -4.05 -7.45
CA THR A 86 -19.04 -2.93 -7.00
C THR A 86 -20.36 -3.46 -6.46
N GLY A 87 -20.55 -3.44 -5.13
CA GLY A 87 -21.79 -3.86 -4.45
C GLY A 87 -21.56 -4.80 -3.25
N PRO A 88 -22.51 -4.88 -2.29
CA PRO A 88 -22.39 -5.77 -1.14
C PRO A 88 -22.30 -7.24 -1.59
N SER A 89 -21.39 -7.99 -0.95
CA SER A 89 -21.26 -9.45 -1.11
C SER A 89 -22.40 -10.20 -0.43
#